data_AF-A0AAD2CP23-F1
#
_entry.id   AF-A0AAD2CP23-F1
#
_cell.length_a   1.000
_cell.length_b   1.000
_cell.length_c   1.000
_cell.angle_alpha   90.00
_cell.angle_beta   90.00
_cell.angle_gamma   90.00
#
_symmetry.space_group_name_H-M   'P 1'
#
loop_
_entity.id
_entity.type
_entity.pdbx_description
1 polymer ?
#
loop_
_entity_poly.entity_id
_entity_poly.type
_entity_poly.pdbx_seq_one_letter_code
_entity_poly.pdbx_strand_id
1 'polypeptide(L)'
;MTRKQSIFRSPNALVNFDKSKFKDDVVQKLGGEDQFQFLVISFCERIREDRLLKKCYKKLDDKSLLDLQKDMILTSFVDVLPAEYQTLRAKLILRHHLIFKEGGFPKHQYEALEKNFEDAMREVWVGQEVLELCKVYFGAVESILKDSSSMTRENKIEDDAYVNRLTYGMTGKLLFVH
;
A
#
# COMPACT_ATOMS: atom_id res chain seq x y z
N MET A 1 -14.66 -33.21 -7.69
CA MET A 1 -14.63 -31.75 -7.48
C MET A 1 -13.18 -31.33 -7.28
N THR A 2 -12.54 -30.84 -8.32
CA THR A 2 -11.15 -30.35 -8.28
C THR A 2 -11.19 -28.97 -7.61
N ARG A 3 -10.57 -28.81 -6.43
CA ARG A 3 -10.37 -27.48 -5.83
C ARG A 3 -9.53 -26.68 -6.82
N LYS A 4 -10.14 -25.73 -7.55
CA LYS A 4 -9.39 -24.70 -8.28
C LYS A 4 -8.47 -24.04 -7.25
N GLN A 5 -7.16 -24.26 -7.38
CA GLN A 5 -6.20 -23.50 -6.59
C GLN A 5 -6.31 -22.05 -7.07
N SER A 6 -6.88 -21.19 -6.23
CA SER A 6 -6.88 -19.76 -6.47
C SER A 6 -5.43 -19.31 -6.64
N ILE A 7 -5.14 -18.72 -7.80
CA ILE A 7 -3.83 -18.16 -8.18
C ILE A 7 -3.32 -17.12 -7.17
N PHE A 8 -4.17 -16.67 -6.25
CA PHE A 8 -3.86 -15.64 -5.27
C PHE A 8 -3.67 -16.15 -3.84
N ARG A 9 -3.49 -17.47 -3.63
CA ARG A 9 -3.06 -18.00 -2.33
C ARG A 9 -1.56 -17.77 -2.16
N SER A 10 -1.20 -16.52 -1.88
CA SER A 10 0.16 -16.15 -1.48
C SER A 10 0.32 -16.42 0.03
N PRO A 11 1.34 -17.19 0.47
CA PRO A 11 1.62 -17.36 1.90
C PRO A 11 1.96 -16.04 2.59
N ASN A 12 2.31 -15.02 1.79
CA ASN A 12 2.64 -13.68 2.24
C ASN A 12 1.48 -12.69 2.03
N ALA A 13 0.26 -13.13 1.75
CA ALA A 13 -0.89 -12.22 1.64
C ALA A 13 -1.13 -11.49 2.97
N LEU A 14 -1.38 -10.18 2.91
CA LEU A 14 -1.73 -9.41 4.11
C LEU A 14 -3.13 -9.76 4.60
N VAL A 15 -4.03 -10.01 3.66
CA VAL A 15 -5.43 -10.35 3.92
C VAL A 15 -5.70 -11.78 3.43
N ASN A 16 -6.21 -12.62 4.32
CA ASN A 16 -6.67 -13.97 3.96
C ASN A 16 -8.09 -13.90 3.41
N PHE A 17 -8.21 -13.88 2.08
CA PHE A 17 -9.48 -13.73 1.38
C PHE A 17 -10.59 -14.68 1.88
N ASP A 18 -10.25 -15.96 2.11
CA ASP A 18 -11.20 -17.00 2.52
C ASP A 18 -11.73 -16.82 3.96
N LYS A 19 -11.00 -16.09 4.81
CA LYS A 19 -11.30 -15.92 6.24
C LYS A 19 -11.76 -14.51 6.61
N SER A 20 -11.62 -13.57 5.69
CA SER A 20 -11.91 -12.17 5.95
C SER A 20 -13.39 -11.85 5.77
N LYS A 21 -13.88 -10.95 6.62
CA LYS A 21 -15.14 -10.25 6.41
C LYS A 21 -14.85 -8.98 5.62
N PHE A 22 -15.72 -8.67 4.66
CA PHE A 22 -15.60 -7.50 3.82
C PHE A 22 -16.72 -6.52 4.15
N LYS A 23 -16.39 -5.23 4.20
CA LYS A 23 -17.35 -4.17 4.46
C LYS A 23 -18.46 -4.21 3.42
N ASP A 24 -19.71 -4.05 3.87
CA ASP A 24 -20.90 -4.00 3.02
C ASP A 24 -21.02 -5.13 1.98
N ASP A 25 -20.43 -6.30 2.26
CA ASP A 25 -20.30 -7.43 1.33
C ASP A 25 -19.74 -7.01 -0.05
N VAL A 26 -18.85 -6.02 -0.08
CA VAL A 26 -18.38 -5.36 -1.32
C VAL A 26 -17.81 -6.35 -2.34
N VAL A 27 -17.09 -7.38 -1.87
CA VAL A 27 -16.55 -8.43 -2.74
C VAL A 27 -17.65 -9.27 -3.38
N GLN A 28 -18.74 -9.56 -2.66
CA GLN A 28 -19.89 -10.27 -3.25
C GLN A 28 -20.63 -9.38 -4.24
N LYS A 29 -20.82 -8.09 -3.91
CA LYS A 29 -21.41 -7.10 -4.82
C LYS A 29 -20.60 -6.88 -6.10
N LEU A 30 -19.27 -7.04 -6.02
CA LEU A 30 -18.37 -7.03 -7.18
C LEU A 30 -18.57 -8.23 -8.11
N GLY A 31 -19.23 -9.31 -7.68
CA GLY A 31 -19.32 -10.57 -8.44
C GLY A 31 -18.46 -11.71 -7.88
N GLY A 32 -17.98 -11.57 -6.63
CA GLY A 32 -17.23 -12.61 -5.93
C GLY A 32 -15.73 -12.60 -6.22
N GLU A 33 -15.07 -13.71 -5.89
CA GLU A 33 -13.61 -13.84 -6.01
C GLU A 33 -13.13 -13.68 -7.46
N ASP A 34 -13.75 -14.38 -8.42
CA ASP A 34 -13.32 -14.36 -9.82
C ASP A 34 -13.33 -12.93 -10.41
N GLN A 35 -14.36 -12.15 -10.08
CA GLN A 35 -14.51 -10.79 -10.57
C GLN A 35 -13.54 -9.82 -9.88
N PHE A 36 -13.28 -10.04 -8.59
CA PHE A 36 -12.22 -9.34 -7.86
C PHE A 36 -10.84 -9.66 -8.44
N GLN A 37 -10.56 -10.91 -8.81
CA GLN A 37 -9.30 -11.30 -9.44
C GLN A 37 -9.10 -10.58 -10.78
N PHE A 38 -10.15 -10.53 -11.60
CA PHE A 38 -10.14 -9.81 -12.88
C PHE A 38 -9.86 -8.31 -12.68
N LEU A 39 -10.49 -7.68 -11.68
CA LEU A 39 -10.22 -6.29 -11.29
C LEU A 39 -8.73 -6.07 -10.97
N VAL A 40 -8.13 -6.92 -10.14
CA VAL A 40 -6.71 -6.77 -9.77
C VAL A 40 -5.80 -6.91 -11.00
N ILE A 41 -6.10 -7.84 -11.90
CA ILE A 41 -5.31 -8.05 -13.13
C ILE A 41 -5.42 -6.81 -14.03
N SER A 42 -6.64 -6.38 -14.37
CA SER A 42 -6.88 -5.17 -15.20
C SER A 42 -6.20 -3.93 -14.59
N PHE A 43 -6.28 -3.79 -13.27
CA PHE A 43 -5.62 -2.68 -12.59
C PHE A 43 -4.08 -2.73 -12.71
N CYS A 44 -3.47 -3.91 -12.61
CA CYS A 44 -2.04 -4.07 -12.79
C CYS A 44 -1.58 -3.77 -14.24
N GLU A 45 -2.34 -4.21 -15.24
CA GLU A 45 -2.08 -3.90 -16.65
C GLU A 45 -2.06 -2.38 -16.89
N ARG A 46 -3.05 -1.68 -16.34
CA ARG A 46 -3.15 -0.21 -16.40
C ARG A 46 -1.98 0.49 -15.73
N ILE A 47 -1.53 0.00 -14.57
CA ILE A 47 -0.31 0.50 -13.90
C ILE A 47 0.94 0.35 -14.79
N ARG A 48 1.04 -0.72 -15.60
CA ARG A 48 2.18 -0.96 -16.51
C ARG A 48 2.18 -0.01 -17.71
N GLU A 49 1.02 0.49 -18.10
CA GLU A 49 0.83 1.40 -19.23
C GLU A 49 0.91 2.88 -18.80
N ASP A 50 0.53 3.19 -17.57
CA ASP A 50 0.55 4.56 -17.03
C ASP A 50 1.97 5.11 -16.91
N ARG A 51 2.24 6.26 -17.53
CA ARG A 51 3.58 6.87 -17.60
C ARG A 51 4.14 7.27 -16.23
N LEU A 52 3.29 7.64 -15.28
CA LEU A 52 3.68 8.04 -13.93
C LEU A 52 3.95 6.80 -13.07
N LEU A 53 3.01 5.84 -13.06
CA LEU A 53 3.07 4.66 -12.21
C LEU A 53 4.12 3.65 -12.69
N LYS A 54 4.26 3.46 -14.01
CA LYS A 54 5.23 2.53 -14.59
C LYS A 54 6.64 2.77 -14.06
N LYS A 55 7.05 4.02 -13.88
CA LYS A 55 8.39 4.35 -13.36
C LYS A 55 8.59 3.89 -11.91
N CYS A 56 7.54 3.96 -11.10
CA CYS A 56 7.55 3.56 -9.69
C CYS A 56 7.60 2.02 -9.58
N TYR A 57 6.74 1.34 -10.34
CA TYR A 57 6.57 -0.11 -10.23
C TYR A 57 7.47 -0.93 -11.18
N LYS A 58 8.33 -0.32 -11.99
CA LYS A 58 9.16 -1.02 -13.01
C LYS A 58 10.06 -2.13 -12.47
N LYS A 59 10.39 -2.12 -11.17
CA LYS A 59 11.26 -3.11 -10.53
C LYS A 59 10.52 -4.34 -10.05
N LEU A 60 9.20 -4.28 -9.94
CA LEU A 60 8.39 -5.42 -9.55
C LEU A 60 8.13 -6.29 -10.78
N ASP A 61 8.29 -7.60 -10.62
CA ASP A 61 7.70 -8.56 -11.56
C ASP A 61 6.16 -8.55 -11.46
N ASP A 62 5.49 -9.20 -12.41
CA ASP A 62 4.02 -9.14 -12.49
C ASP A 62 3.36 -9.76 -11.27
N LYS A 63 3.94 -10.84 -10.72
CA LYS A 63 3.43 -11.49 -9.52
C LYS A 63 3.51 -10.58 -8.30
N SER A 64 4.65 -9.92 -8.09
CA SER A 64 4.86 -9.02 -6.97
C SER A 64 4.00 -7.77 -7.08
N LEU A 65 3.80 -7.25 -8.30
CA LEU A 65 2.87 -6.15 -8.53
C LEU A 65 1.44 -6.57 -8.20
N LEU A 66 1.01 -7.72 -8.69
CA LEU A 66 -0.33 -8.27 -8.46
C LEU A 66 -0.60 -8.56 -6.98
N ASP A 67 0.33 -9.19 -6.26
CA ASP A 67 0.22 -9.42 -4.80
C ASP A 67 0.10 -8.09 -4.04
N LEU A 68 0.91 -7.09 -4.41
CA LEU A 68 0.88 -5.77 -3.78
C LEU A 68 -0.45 -5.03 -4.01
N GLN A 69 -0.94 -4.99 -5.27
CA GLN A 69 -2.19 -4.32 -5.59
C GLN A 69 -3.38 -5.04 -4.93
N LYS A 70 -3.37 -6.38 -4.94
CA LYS A 70 -4.37 -7.17 -4.22
C LYS A 70 -4.41 -6.80 -2.73
N ASP A 71 -3.26 -6.81 -2.07
CA ASP A 71 -3.20 -6.50 -0.64
C ASP A 71 -3.67 -5.08 -0.34
N MET A 72 -3.35 -4.12 -1.19
CA MET A 72 -3.79 -2.73 -1.05
C MET A 72 -5.31 -2.60 -1.15
N ILE A 73 -5.92 -3.20 -2.18
CA ILE A 73 -7.39 -3.17 -2.36
C ILE A 73 -8.09 -3.95 -1.24
N LEU A 74 -7.59 -5.14 -0.88
CA LEU A 74 -8.21 -5.90 0.21
C LEU A 74 -8.11 -5.18 1.55
N THR A 75 -6.98 -4.54 1.84
CA THR A 75 -6.82 -3.75 3.09
C THR A 75 -7.86 -2.63 3.18
N SER A 76 -8.28 -2.05 2.06
CA SER A 76 -9.33 -1.03 2.07
C SER A 76 -10.74 -1.63 2.22
N PHE A 77 -10.96 -2.85 1.74
CA PHE A 77 -12.26 -3.53 1.75
C PHE A 77 -12.56 -4.33 3.01
N VAL A 78 -11.56 -4.76 3.78
CA VAL A 78 -11.78 -5.62 4.95
C VAL A 78 -12.45 -4.89 6.11
N ASP A 79 -13.38 -5.59 6.76
CA ASP A 79 -13.98 -5.18 8.03
C ASP A 79 -13.30 -5.92 9.18
N VAL A 80 -12.38 -5.25 9.85
CA VAL A 80 -11.56 -5.81 10.93
C VAL A 80 -11.51 -4.87 12.13
N LEU A 81 -11.14 -5.40 13.28
CA LEU A 81 -10.99 -4.60 14.50
C LEU A 81 -9.91 -3.53 14.32
N PRO A 82 -10.02 -2.37 15.00
CA PRO A 82 -9.06 -1.27 14.86
C PRO A 82 -7.59 -1.69 15.06
N ALA A 83 -7.31 -2.59 16.02
CA ALA A 83 -5.95 -3.08 16.27
C ALA A 83 -5.39 -3.92 15.10
N GLU A 84 -6.24 -4.76 14.50
CA GLU A 84 -5.88 -5.55 13.32
C GLU A 84 -5.68 -4.65 12.10
N TYR A 85 -6.55 -3.65 11.93
CA TYR A 85 -6.42 -2.65 10.86
C TYR A 85 -5.09 -1.90 10.94
N GLN A 86 -4.66 -1.46 12.13
CA GLN A 86 -3.36 -0.81 12.30
C GLN A 86 -2.20 -1.72 11.91
N THR A 87 -2.30 -3.02 12.20
CA THR A 87 -1.30 -4.01 11.79
C THR A 87 -1.25 -4.17 10.27
N LEU A 88 -2.40 -4.26 9.60
CA LEU A 88 -2.48 -4.33 8.14
C LEU A 88 -1.92 -3.05 7.50
N ARG A 89 -2.32 -1.89 8.03
CA ARG A 89 -1.83 -0.57 7.61
C ARG A 89 -0.32 -0.46 7.69
N ALA A 90 0.29 -0.83 8.82
CA ALA A 90 1.74 -0.79 8.99
C ALA A 90 2.48 -1.70 8.00
N LYS A 91 1.96 -2.92 7.76
CA LYS A 91 2.54 -3.85 6.78
C LYS A 91 2.41 -3.33 5.35
N LEU A 92 1.28 -2.71 5.00
CA LEU A 92 1.05 -2.13 3.68
C LEU A 92 1.99 -0.94 3.42
N ILE A 93 2.17 -0.06 4.43
CA ILE A 93 3.14 1.03 4.41
C ILE A 93 4.55 0.50 4.14
N LEU A 94 4.98 -0.53 4.88
CA LEU A 94 6.32 -1.11 4.72
C LEU A 94 6.55 -1.66 3.30
N ARG A 95 5.55 -2.35 2.72
CA ARG A 95 5.64 -2.86 1.34
C ARG A 95 5.75 -1.75 0.30
N HIS A 96 5.02 -0.65 0.51
CA HIS A 96 5.07 0.50 -0.40
C HIS A 96 6.35 1.32 -0.22
N HIS A 97 6.89 1.42 0.99
CA HIS A 97 8.14 2.13 1.26
C HIS A 97 9.32 1.61 0.44
N LEU A 98 9.36 0.30 0.14
CA LEU A 98 10.40 -0.30 -0.71
C LEU A 98 10.32 0.13 -2.18
N ILE A 99 9.17 0.64 -2.61
CA ILE A 99 8.89 1.06 -4.00
C ILE A 99 9.11 2.56 -4.13
N PHE A 100 8.53 3.31 -3.18
CA PHE A 100 8.64 4.76 -3.11
C PHE A 100 9.81 5.09 -2.19
N LYS A 101 10.98 5.30 -2.80
CA LYS A 101 12.20 5.78 -2.12
C LYS A 101 11.88 6.94 -1.16
N GLU A 102 12.75 7.16 -0.16
CA GLU A 102 12.68 8.25 0.82
C GLU A 102 12.02 9.52 0.26
N GLY A 103 10.79 9.80 0.67
CA GLY A 103 9.97 10.86 0.08
C GLY A 103 8.46 10.60 0.10
N GLY A 104 8.04 9.35 0.37
CA GLY A 104 6.63 8.98 0.46
C GLY A 104 5.96 8.89 -0.91
N PHE A 105 4.62 8.88 -0.92
CA PHE A 105 3.81 8.73 -2.13
C PHE A 105 3.32 10.10 -2.63
N PRO A 106 3.86 10.64 -3.74
CA PRO A 106 3.45 11.95 -4.25
C PRO A 106 1.98 11.97 -4.65
N LYS A 107 1.28 13.08 -4.38
CA LYS A 107 -0.16 13.24 -4.65
C LYS A 107 -0.57 12.89 -6.09
N HIS A 108 0.18 13.39 -7.07
CA HIS A 108 -0.11 13.13 -8.50
C HIS A 108 0.04 11.65 -8.90
N GLN A 109 0.88 10.88 -8.19
CA GLN A 109 0.94 9.43 -8.40
C GLN A 109 -0.28 8.76 -7.80
N TYR A 110 -0.83 9.30 -6.71
CA TYR A 110 -2.02 8.73 -6.09
C TYR A 110 -3.26 8.99 -6.94
N GLU A 111 -3.40 10.21 -7.43
CA GLU A 111 -4.46 10.56 -8.38
C GLU A 111 -4.40 9.67 -9.63
N ALA A 112 -3.19 9.33 -10.12
CA ALA A 112 -3.03 8.37 -11.21
C ALA A 112 -3.44 6.95 -10.80
N LEU A 113 -3.08 6.50 -9.60
CA LEU A 113 -3.43 5.18 -9.08
C LEU A 113 -4.96 5.03 -8.94
N GLU A 114 -5.62 6.02 -8.34
CA GLU A 114 -7.08 6.08 -8.17
C GLU A 114 -7.80 6.08 -9.53
N LYS A 115 -7.32 6.88 -10.49
CA LYS A 115 -7.88 6.89 -11.85
C LYS A 115 -7.76 5.52 -12.53
N ASN A 116 -6.60 4.88 -12.46
CA ASN A 116 -6.39 3.56 -13.08
C ASN A 116 -7.23 2.47 -12.38
N PHE A 117 -7.50 2.60 -11.08
CA PHE A 117 -8.40 1.72 -10.34
C PHE A 117 -9.85 1.92 -10.79
N GLU A 118 -10.30 3.17 -10.93
CA GLU A 118 -11.65 3.48 -11.44
C GLU A 118 -11.84 2.95 -12.87
N ASP A 119 -10.85 3.14 -13.74
CA ASP A 119 -10.94 2.64 -15.11
C ASP A 119 -10.96 1.10 -15.15
N ALA A 120 -10.20 0.41 -14.28
CA ALA A 120 -10.25 -1.05 -14.15
C ALA A 120 -11.63 -1.51 -13.69
N MET A 121 -12.22 -0.85 -12.69
CA MET A 121 -13.56 -1.15 -12.19
C MET A 121 -14.64 -1.02 -13.27
N ARG A 122 -14.51 -0.08 -14.22
CA ARG A 122 -15.44 0.08 -15.34
C ARG A 122 -15.39 -1.10 -16.33
N GLU A 123 -14.24 -1.76 -16.47
CA GLU A 123 -14.11 -2.96 -17.30
C GLU A 123 -14.73 -4.21 -16.67
N VAL A 124 -14.84 -4.21 -15.35
CA VAL A 124 -15.38 -5.31 -14.54
C VAL A 124 -16.93 -5.33 -14.61
N TRP A 125 -17.56 -4.43 -15.38
CA TRP A 125 -19.00 -4.33 -15.64
C TRP A 125 -19.88 -4.31 -14.38
N VAL A 126 -19.38 -3.69 -13.31
CA VAL A 126 -20.14 -3.55 -12.06
C VAL A 126 -21.13 -2.39 -12.16
N GLY A 127 -22.21 -2.45 -11.37
CA GLY A 127 -23.16 -1.34 -11.27
C GLY A 127 -22.51 -0.08 -10.69
N GLN A 128 -23.03 1.09 -11.10
CA GLN A 128 -22.51 2.40 -10.66
C GLN A 128 -22.46 2.54 -9.13
N GLU A 129 -23.42 1.95 -8.42
CA GLU A 129 -23.46 1.98 -6.95
C GLU A 129 -22.28 1.22 -6.32
N VAL A 130 -21.90 0.07 -6.89
CA VAL A 130 -20.75 -0.73 -6.45
C VAL A 130 -19.44 -0.02 -6.80
N LEU A 131 -19.38 0.63 -7.96
CA LEU A 131 -18.24 1.45 -8.37
C LEU A 131 -17.96 2.56 -7.35
N GLU A 132 -18.97 3.36 -7.01
CA GLU A 132 -18.81 4.46 -6.06
C GLU A 132 -18.46 3.97 -4.65
N LEU A 133 -19.04 2.85 -4.20
CA LEU A 133 -18.66 2.22 -2.94
C LEU A 133 -17.17 1.82 -2.91
N CYS A 134 -16.69 1.16 -3.96
CA CYS A 134 -15.30 0.75 -4.07
C CYS A 134 -14.35 1.95 -4.14
N LYS A 135 -14.75 3.05 -4.82
CA LYS A 135 -13.99 4.30 -4.85
C LYS A 135 -13.84 4.91 -3.46
N VAL A 136 -14.93 4.96 -2.68
CA VAL A 136 -14.87 5.46 -1.30
C VAL A 136 -13.89 4.64 -0.46
N TYR A 137 -13.95 3.31 -0.54
CA TYR A 137 -13.03 2.46 0.20
C TYR A 137 -11.59 2.59 -0.29
N PHE A 138 -11.36 2.55 -1.59
CA PHE A 138 -10.03 2.73 -2.18
C PHE A 138 -9.45 4.10 -1.84
N GLY A 139 -10.28 5.14 -1.79
CA GLY A 139 -9.93 6.50 -1.34
C GLY A 139 -9.25 6.53 0.04
N ALA A 140 -9.62 5.62 0.94
CA ALA A 140 -9.01 5.53 2.27
C ALA A 140 -7.52 5.13 2.22
N VAL A 141 -7.07 4.51 1.13
CA VAL A 141 -5.66 4.14 0.91
C VAL A 141 -4.76 5.37 0.84
N GLU A 142 -5.26 6.53 0.38
CA GLU A 142 -4.49 7.77 0.33
C GLU A 142 -3.90 8.11 1.70
N SER A 143 -4.72 8.00 2.74
CA SER A 143 -4.30 8.28 4.13
C SER A 143 -3.18 7.34 4.56
N ILE A 144 -3.31 6.05 4.24
CA ILE A 144 -2.31 5.02 4.56
C ILE A 144 -0.98 5.34 3.89
N LEU A 145 -1.01 5.72 2.61
CA LEU A 145 0.21 6.00 1.85
C LEU A 145 0.84 7.35 2.22
N LYS A 146 0.05 8.36 2.59
CA LYS A 146 0.57 9.65 3.10
C LYS A 146 1.34 9.48 4.40
N ASP A 147 0.85 8.64 5.30
CA ASP A 147 1.50 8.42 6.61
C ASP A 147 2.86 7.71 6.51
N SER A 148 3.17 7.07 5.37
CA SER A 148 4.51 6.53 5.12
C SER A 148 5.59 7.63 5.02
N SER A 149 5.20 8.86 4.69
CA SER A 149 6.14 9.98 4.50
C SER A 149 6.64 10.60 5.81
N SER A 150 5.85 10.48 6.89
CA SER A 150 6.19 11.06 8.21
C SER A 150 7.21 10.23 8.98
N MET A 151 7.25 8.90 8.79
CA MET A 151 8.26 8.03 9.42
C MET A 151 9.71 8.41 9.06
N THR A 152 9.93 8.99 7.89
CA THR A 152 11.26 9.47 7.45
C THR A 152 11.73 10.76 8.13
N ARG A 153 10.85 11.51 8.82
CA ARG A 153 11.21 12.78 9.48
C ARG A 153 11.62 12.61 10.93
N GLU A 154 11.03 11.68 11.67
CA GLU A 154 11.38 11.47 13.09
C GLU A 154 12.75 10.79 13.26
N ASN A 155 13.13 9.87 12.36
CA ASN A 155 14.44 9.22 12.43
C ASN A 155 15.63 10.12 12.03
N LYS A 156 15.39 11.22 11.31
CA LYS A 156 16.46 12.21 11.03
C LYS A 156 16.78 13.11 12.21
N ILE A 157 15.86 13.25 13.18
CA ILE A 157 16.09 14.07 14.38
C ILE A 157 16.97 13.31 15.39
N GLU A 158 16.93 11.97 15.43
CA GLU A 158 17.82 11.18 16.28
C GLU A 158 19.24 11.05 15.72
N ASP A 159 19.43 10.96 14.40
CA ASP A 159 20.78 10.93 13.80
C ASP A 159 21.48 12.30 13.88
N ASP A 160 20.77 13.42 13.71
CA ASP A 160 21.35 14.77 13.89
C ASP A 160 21.64 15.10 15.37
N ALA A 161 20.92 14.49 16.32
CA ALA A 161 21.20 14.61 17.74
C ALA A 161 22.41 13.76 18.19
N TYR A 162 22.69 12.65 17.50
CA TYR A 162 23.86 11.83 17.79
C TYR A 162 25.16 12.45 17.23
N VAL A 163 25.10 13.08 16.05
CA VAL A 163 26.25 13.79 15.46
C VAL A 163 26.61 15.05 16.27
N ASN A 164 25.63 15.76 16.83
CA ASN A 164 25.90 16.95 17.66
C ASN A 164 26.38 16.66 19.09
N ARG A 165 26.28 15.41 19.59
CA ARG A 165 26.88 15.01 20.87
C ARG A 165 28.35 14.61 20.78
N LEU A 166 28.85 14.28 19.60
CA LEU A 166 30.26 13.93 19.40
C LEU A 166 31.15 15.14 19.07
N THR A 167 30.56 16.27 18.64
CA THR A 167 31.30 17.50 18.31
C THR A 167 31.50 18.46 19.49
N TYR A 168 30.78 18.30 20.61
CA TYR A 168 30.92 19.13 21.82
C TYR A 168 31.55 18.40 23.03
N GLY A 169 32.25 17.29 22.79
CA GLY A 169 32.91 16.49 23.84
C GLY A 169 34.44 16.61 23.94
N MET A 170 35.11 17.44 23.12
CA MET A 170 36.59 17.49 23.09
C MET A 170 37.21 18.90 23.10
N THR A 171 36.62 19.83 23.84
CA THR A 171 37.34 21.06 24.23
C THR A 171 37.00 21.44 25.66
N GLY A 172 37.76 20.90 26.62
CA GLY A 172 37.66 21.37 27.99
C GLY A 172 38.57 20.65 28.97
N LYS A 173 39.60 21.38 29.42
CA LYS A 173 40.40 21.21 30.66
C LYS A 173 41.60 20.26 30.56
N LEU A 174 42.77 20.56 31.14
CA LEU A 174 43.32 21.75 31.81
C LEU A 174 44.84 21.51 31.95
N LEU A 175 45.59 22.60 32.11
CA LEU A 175 46.95 22.70 32.65
C LEU A 175 47.20 21.83 33.90
N PHE A 176 48.43 21.33 34.11
CA PHE A 176 49.25 21.43 35.35
C PHE A 176 50.69 20.95 35.05
N VAL A 177 51.68 21.86 35.06
CA VAL A 177 52.78 22.02 36.03
C VAL A 177 53.78 20.86 36.10
N HIS A 178 55.00 21.12 35.64
CA HIS A 178 56.23 21.01 36.43
C HIS A 178 57.32 21.93 35.87
#